data_AF-A0AAE3EFN7-F1
#
_entry.id   AF-A0AAE3EFN7-F1
#
_cell.length_a   1.000
_cell.length_b   1.000
_cell.length_c   1.000
_cell.angle_alpha   90.00
_cell.angle_beta   90.00
_cell.angle_gamma   90.00
#
_symmetry.space_group_name_H-M   'P 1'
#
loop_
_entity.id
_entity.type
_entity.pdbx_description
1 polymer ?
#
loop_
_entity_poly.entity_id
_entity_poly.type
_entity_poly.pdbx_seq_one_letter_code
_entity_poly.pdbx_strand_id
1 'polypeptide(L)'
;MKLVITLSVRSLKDIKLVSALDSDLVELRLDYLRRPEDFDPSLIDDIKDRVIVTVRDPSEGGIKEVDEDWKASLYKKLHDMGVLYDVEARFLRKRKDIPFEGKIVSAHFFDRVPSIKEVEEIFKSFEEAWIKKLAVTAREGYKELLAHFARKGFAIMPMGSDPIERIAFAILGSELIYASLDKGLETAPGQMSYKKVKEILSCLGLR
;
A
#
# COMPACT_ATOMS: atom_id res chain seq x y z
N MET A 1 0.00 1.73 -14.74
CA MET A 1 0.44 1.65 -13.33
C MET A 1 0.46 3.04 -12.72
N LYS A 2 0.07 3.19 -11.46
CA LYS A 2 0.25 4.44 -10.71
C LYS A 2 1.49 4.37 -9.81
N LEU A 3 2.26 5.46 -9.74
CA LEU A 3 3.37 5.64 -8.81
C LEU A 3 2.84 6.14 -7.47
N VAL A 4 3.13 5.37 -6.43
CA VAL A 4 2.80 5.70 -5.04
C VAL A 4 4.09 5.99 -4.29
N ILE A 5 4.19 7.17 -3.67
CA ILE A 5 5.28 7.48 -2.74
C ILE A 5 4.82 7.11 -1.33
N THR A 6 5.59 6.31 -0.60
CA THR A 6 5.30 6.05 0.81
C THR A 6 5.91 7.12 1.70
N LEU A 7 5.06 7.68 2.57
CA LEU A 7 5.43 8.67 3.57
C LEU A 7 5.21 8.08 4.97
N SER A 8 6.30 7.80 5.66
CA SER A 8 6.30 7.47 7.10
C SER A 8 5.92 8.71 7.90
N VAL A 9 4.67 8.83 8.32
CA VAL A 9 4.20 9.99 9.07
C VAL A 9 4.71 9.88 10.52
N ARG A 10 5.78 10.62 10.84
CA ARG A 10 6.37 10.67 12.20
C ARG A 10 5.86 11.88 12.98
N SER A 11 5.42 12.90 12.25
CA SER A 11 4.71 14.08 12.75
C SER A 11 3.58 14.44 11.80
N LEU A 12 2.48 15.00 12.32
CA LEU A 12 1.39 15.54 11.48
C LEU A 12 1.86 16.62 10.52
N LYS A 13 2.99 17.28 10.79
CA LYS A 13 3.61 18.25 9.88
C LYS A 13 4.12 17.59 8.58
N ASP A 14 4.44 16.29 8.60
CA ASP A 14 4.94 15.57 7.42
C ASP A 14 3.90 15.52 6.31
N ILE A 15 2.61 15.58 6.64
CA ILE A 15 1.49 15.60 5.68
C ILE A 15 1.64 16.78 4.69
N LYS A 16 2.22 17.90 5.12
CA LYS A 16 2.46 19.07 4.24
C LYS A 16 3.41 18.76 3.08
N LEU A 17 4.23 17.70 3.18
CA LEU A 17 5.13 17.28 2.11
C LEU A 17 4.35 16.78 0.89
N VAL A 18 3.13 16.22 1.06
CA VAL A 18 2.35 15.61 -0.02
C VAL A 18 2.21 16.54 -1.23
N SER A 19 1.93 17.81 -1.02
CA SER A 19 1.72 18.78 -2.10
C SER A 19 2.97 19.03 -2.95
N ALA A 20 4.16 18.81 -2.39
CA ALA A 20 5.44 18.97 -3.08
C ALA A 20 5.92 17.68 -3.78
N LEU A 21 5.23 16.55 -3.57
CA LEU A 21 5.63 15.27 -4.12
C LEU A 21 5.06 15.06 -5.53
N ASP A 22 5.95 14.65 -6.43
CA ASP A 22 5.66 14.41 -7.83
C ASP A 22 5.38 12.91 -8.06
N SER A 23 4.16 12.51 -7.69
CA SER A 23 3.59 11.17 -7.85
C SER A 23 2.08 11.24 -8.07
N ASP A 24 1.50 10.12 -8.50
CA ASP A 24 0.05 10.05 -8.70
C ASP A 24 -0.68 9.97 -7.36
N LEU A 25 -0.11 9.23 -6.41
CA LEU A 25 -0.63 9.08 -5.04
C LEU A 25 0.52 9.12 -4.02
N VAL A 26 0.18 9.46 -2.77
CA VAL A 26 1.07 9.37 -1.61
C VAL A 26 0.42 8.51 -0.53
N GLU A 27 1.09 7.43 -0.11
CA GLU A 27 0.64 6.61 1.01
C GLU A 27 1.08 7.24 2.34
N LEU A 28 0.13 7.65 3.17
CA LEU A 28 0.35 8.12 4.53
C LEU A 28 0.34 6.92 5.47
N ARG A 29 1.52 6.50 5.91
CA ARG A 29 1.70 5.42 6.90
C ARG A 29 1.55 5.99 8.32
N LEU A 30 0.33 5.96 8.84
CA LEU A 30 0.00 6.53 10.16
C LEU A 30 0.52 5.67 11.32
N ASP A 31 0.83 4.38 11.08
CA ASP A 31 1.44 3.51 12.09
C ASP A 31 2.84 3.98 12.53
N TYR A 32 3.47 4.91 11.81
CA TYR A 32 4.71 5.57 12.23
C TYR A 32 4.50 6.70 13.25
N LEU A 33 3.29 7.25 13.38
CA LEU A 33 2.99 8.30 14.37
C LEU A 33 3.17 7.74 15.76
N ARG A 34 3.72 8.53 16.69
CA ARG A 34 3.84 8.10 18.10
C ARG A 34 2.48 7.68 18.67
N ARG A 35 1.44 8.47 18.38
CA ARG A 35 0.04 8.25 18.72
C ARG A 35 -0.80 8.47 17.46
N PRO A 36 -1.15 7.41 16.72
CA PRO A 36 -1.97 7.52 15.52
C PRO A 36 -3.30 8.23 15.78
N GLU A 37 -3.84 8.14 17.00
CA GLU A 37 -5.08 8.75 17.45
C GLU A 37 -5.07 10.28 17.43
N ASP A 38 -3.88 10.89 17.38
CA ASP A 38 -3.73 12.34 17.22
C ASP A 38 -4.01 12.80 15.78
N PHE A 39 -4.17 11.87 14.82
CA PHE A 39 -4.53 12.19 13.44
C PHE A 39 -6.03 12.50 13.33
N ASP A 40 -6.35 13.73 12.92
CA ASP A 40 -7.68 14.10 12.44
C ASP A 40 -7.73 14.04 10.91
N PRO A 41 -8.63 13.24 10.31
CA PRO A 41 -8.84 13.20 8.86
C PRO A 41 -9.11 14.56 8.20
N SER A 42 -9.58 15.59 8.94
CA SER A 42 -9.73 16.94 8.39
C SER A 42 -8.40 17.54 7.87
N LEU A 43 -7.26 17.08 8.39
CA LEU A 43 -5.91 17.53 7.99
C LEU A 43 -5.56 17.22 6.53
N ILE A 44 -6.31 16.31 5.89
CA ILE A 44 -6.05 15.87 4.52
C ILE A 44 -7.17 16.27 3.55
N ASP A 45 -8.15 17.09 3.95
CA ASP A 45 -9.30 17.41 3.09
C ASP A 45 -8.87 18.09 1.77
N ASP A 46 -7.91 19.01 1.82
CA ASP A 46 -7.35 19.69 0.64
C ASP A 46 -6.53 18.78 -0.29
N ILE A 47 -6.15 17.58 0.16
CA ILE A 47 -5.29 16.65 -0.57
C ILE A 47 -5.89 15.24 -0.69
N LYS A 48 -7.17 15.07 -0.36
CA LYS A 48 -7.82 13.75 -0.24
C LYS A 48 -7.74 12.89 -1.50
N ASP A 49 -7.79 13.53 -2.67
CA ASP A 49 -7.73 12.83 -3.96
C ASP A 49 -6.30 12.37 -4.33
N ARG A 50 -5.30 12.75 -3.55
CA ARG A 50 -3.88 12.42 -3.77
C ARG A 50 -3.31 11.45 -2.74
N VAL A 51 -4.08 11.05 -1.72
CA VAL A 51 -3.55 10.26 -0.60
C VAL A 51 -4.19 8.89 -0.50
N ILE A 52 -3.37 7.92 -0.07
CA ILE A 52 -3.83 6.63 0.46
C ILE A 52 -3.52 6.67 1.95
N VAL A 53 -4.53 6.52 2.82
CA VAL A 53 -4.28 6.39 4.26
C VAL A 53 -4.10 4.92 4.62
N THR A 54 -3.04 4.60 5.36
CA THR A 54 -2.71 3.23 5.75
C THR A 54 -2.34 3.18 7.24
N VAL A 55 -3.03 2.32 8.00
CA VAL A 55 -2.63 1.93 9.36
C VAL A 55 -2.22 0.45 9.30
N ARG A 56 -0.95 0.18 9.05
CA ARG A 56 -0.48 -1.19 8.81
C ARG A 56 -0.37 -1.97 10.12
N ASP A 57 -0.93 -3.18 10.15
CA ASP A 57 -0.75 -4.11 11.27
C ASP A 57 0.69 -4.66 11.35
N PRO A 58 1.30 -4.83 12.54
CA PRO A 58 2.66 -5.38 12.69
C PRO A 58 2.87 -6.74 12.02
N SER A 59 1.87 -7.62 12.04
CA SER A 59 1.94 -8.92 11.37
C SER A 59 1.98 -8.83 9.85
N GLU A 60 1.64 -7.66 9.30
CA GLU A 60 1.72 -7.32 7.88
C GLU A 60 2.75 -6.21 7.60
N GLY A 61 3.75 -6.02 8.48
CA GLY A 61 4.86 -5.07 8.27
C GLY A 61 4.60 -3.65 8.78
N GLY A 62 3.64 -3.52 9.71
CA GLY A 62 3.40 -2.30 10.48
C GLY A 62 4.47 -2.08 11.55
N ILE A 63 4.56 -0.84 12.03
CA ILE A 63 5.58 -0.46 13.03
C ILE A 63 5.12 -0.70 14.47
N LYS A 64 3.80 -0.67 14.72
CA LYS A 64 3.24 -0.84 16.07
C LYS A 64 1.80 -1.31 16.01
N GLU A 65 1.37 -1.89 17.12
CA GLU A 65 -0.04 -2.16 17.35
C GLU A 65 -0.80 -0.85 17.53
N VAL A 66 -2.01 -0.82 17.01
CA VAL A 66 -2.95 0.29 17.10
C VAL A 66 -4.30 -0.28 17.50
N ASP A 67 -5.04 0.45 18.31
CA ASP A 67 -6.37 0.04 18.75
C ASP A 67 -7.29 -0.28 17.56
N GLU A 68 -7.86 -1.50 17.55
CA GLU A 68 -8.67 -1.98 16.42
C GLU A 68 -9.97 -1.16 16.27
N ASP A 69 -10.56 -0.67 17.37
CA ASP A 69 -11.79 0.13 17.35
C ASP A 69 -11.56 1.54 16.82
N TRP A 70 -10.45 2.16 17.20
CA TRP A 70 -10.00 3.41 16.62
C TRP A 70 -9.70 3.26 15.13
N LYS A 71 -8.95 2.21 14.73
CA LYS A 71 -8.63 1.93 13.33
C LYS A 71 -9.90 1.73 12.49
N ALA A 72 -10.87 0.99 13.02
CA ALA A 72 -12.18 0.81 12.43
C ALA A 72 -12.93 2.15 12.23
N SER A 73 -12.97 2.97 13.29
CA SER A 73 -13.63 4.28 13.27
C SER A 73 -12.98 5.24 12.28
N LEU A 74 -11.65 5.21 12.18
CA LEU A 74 -10.89 5.97 11.20
C LEU A 74 -11.29 5.59 9.77
N TYR A 75 -11.29 4.30 9.42
CA TYR A 75 -11.63 3.88 8.06
C TYR A 75 -13.08 4.21 7.67
N LYS A 76 -14.03 4.15 8.60
CA LYS A 76 -15.41 4.64 8.35
C LYS A 76 -15.44 6.14 8.04
N LYS A 77 -14.77 6.95 8.86
CA LYS A 77 -14.69 8.41 8.63
C LYS A 77 -14.00 8.73 7.29
N LEU A 78 -12.92 8.02 6.95
CA LEU A 78 -12.23 8.17 5.66
C LEU A 78 -13.12 7.77 4.49
N HIS A 79 -13.91 6.70 4.64
CA HIS A 79 -14.89 6.29 3.64
C HIS A 79 -15.94 7.37 3.39
N ASP A 80 -16.55 7.91 4.45
CA ASP A 80 -17.55 8.97 4.36
C ASP A 80 -17.00 10.25 3.70
N MET A 81 -15.71 10.54 3.90
CA MET A 81 -15.01 11.66 3.28
C MET A 81 -14.60 11.40 1.81
N GLY A 82 -14.80 10.19 1.29
CA GLY A 82 -14.36 9.79 -0.04
C GLY A 82 -12.85 9.55 -0.16
N VAL A 83 -12.12 9.51 0.96
CA VAL A 83 -10.66 9.31 0.97
C VAL A 83 -10.32 7.86 0.63
N LEU A 84 -9.25 7.66 -0.13
CA LEU A 84 -8.72 6.33 -0.42
C LEU A 84 -7.89 5.82 0.77
N TYR A 85 -8.07 4.55 1.14
CA TYR A 85 -7.28 3.88 2.17
C TYR A 85 -6.95 2.44 1.76
N ASP A 86 -5.92 1.91 2.41
CA ASP A 86 -5.48 0.52 2.32
C ASP A 86 -5.81 -0.20 3.61
N VAL A 87 -6.64 -1.23 3.51
CA VAL A 87 -7.09 -2.05 4.64
C VAL A 87 -6.74 -3.53 4.41
N GLU A 88 -6.24 -4.19 5.44
CA GLU A 88 -5.88 -5.60 5.39
C GLU A 88 -7.13 -6.48 5.19
N ALA A 89 -7.05 -7.45 4.27
CA ALA A 89 -8.06 -8.49 4.12
C ALA A 89 -8.32 -9.25 5.43
N ARG A 90 -7.26 -9.45 6.24
CA ARG A 90 -7.37 -10.07 7.57
C ARG A 90 -8.17 -9.20 8.53
N PHE A 91 -8.00 -7.88 8.49
CA PHE A 91 -8.75 -6.95 9.33
C PHE A 91 -10.23 -6.91 8.93
N LEU A 92 -10.53 -6.84 7.64
CA LEU A 92 -11.92 -6.89 7.12
C LEU A 92 -12.65 -8.18 7.50
N ARG A 93 -11.96 -9.32 7.52
CA ARG A 93 -12.54 -10.60 7.97
C ARG A 93 -12.95 -10.58 9.45
N LYS A 94 -12.22 -9.85 10.29
CA LYS A 94 -12.55 -9.63 11.70
C LYS A 94 -13.64 -8.55 11.88
N ARG A 95 -13.57 -7.48 11.08
CA ARG A 95 -14.40 -6.27 11.18
C ARG A 95 -15.20 -6.07 9.90
N LYS A 96 -16.33 -6.79 9.81
CA LYS A 96 -17.21 -6.79 8.63
C LYS A 96 -17.99 -5.49 8.43
N ASP A 97 -17.94 -4.59 9.41
CA ASP A 97 -18.59 -3.28 9.40
C ASP A 97 -17.76 -2.19 8.71
N ILE A 98 -16.57 -2.53 8.20
CA ILE A 98 -15.68 -1.60 7.51
C ILE A 98 -15.95 -1.66 6.01
N PRO A 99 -16.34 -0.53 5.39
CA PRO A 99 -16.53 -0.50 3.95
C PRO A 99 -15.17 -0.71 3.24
N PHE A 100 -15.19 -1.33 2.07
CA PHE A 100 -13.97 -1.60 1.29
C PHE A 100 -14.17 -1.40 -0.21
N GLU A 101 -15.41 -1.18 -0.63
CA GLU A 101 -15.81 -0.94 -2.00
C GLU A 101 -15.10 0.32 -2.53
N GLY A 102 -14.40 0.18 -3.65
CA GLY A 102 -13.58 1.25 -4.22
C GLY A 102 -12.30 1.57 -3.43
N LYS A 103 -11.88 0.73 -2.48
CA LYS A 103 -10.67 0.91 -1.66
C LYS A 103 -9.57 -0.10 -2.00
N ILE A 104 -8.39 0.04 -1.40
CA ILE A 104 -7.33 -0.95 -1.52
C ILE A 104 -7.55 -2.01 -0.45
N VAL A 105 -7.61 -3.28 -0.87
CA VAL A 105 -7.60 -4.42 0.07
C VAL A 105 -6.28 -5.15 -0.09
N SER A 106 -5.55 -5.34 1.01
CA SER A 106 -4.18 -5.85 0.97
C SER A 106 -3.97 -7.16 1.72
N ALA A 107 -2.98 -7.94 1.30
CA ALA A 107 -2.41 -9.03 2.07
C ALA A 107 -0.88 -9.06 1.89
N HIS A 108 -0.17 -9.21 3.00
CA HIS A 108 1.30 -9.24 3.03
C HIS A 108 1.81 -10.56 3.63
N PHE A 109 2.78 -11.19 2.95
CA PHE A 109 3.39 -12.45 3.37
C PHE A 109 4.89 -12.26 3.57
N PHE A 110 5.30 -12.05 4.82
CA PHE A 110 6.70 -11.77 5.18
C PHE A 110 7.53 -13.04 5.35
N ASP A 111 6.90 -14.14 5.76
CA ASP A 111 7.53 -15.38 6.23
C ASP A 111 7.47 -16.52 5.20
N ARG A 112 6.56 -16.44 4.21
CA ARG A 112 6.34 -17.51 3.22
C ARG A 112 5.80 -17.01 1.88
N VAL A 113 5.71 -17.90 0.91
CA VAL A 113 5.02 -17.70 -0.38
C VAL A 113 3.71 -18.48 -0.31
N PRO A 114 2.53 -17.83 -0.38
CA PRO A 114 1.24 -18.53 -0.38
C PRO A 114 1.00 -19.26 -1.70
N SER A 115 0.06 -20.21 -1.71
CA SER A 115 -0.40 -20.81 -2.97
C SER A 115 -1.32 -19.87 -3.73
N ILE A 116 -1.44 -20.05 -5.05
CA ILE A 116 -2.41 -19.29 -5.87
C ILE A 116 -3.83 -19.40 -5.30
N LYS A 117 -4.28 -20.63 -4.98
CA LYS A 117 -5.60 -20.89 -4.41
C LYS A 117 -5.83 -20.16 -3.09
N GLU A 118 -4.80 -20.07 -2.26
CA GLU A 118 -4.87 -19.34 -1.00
C GLU A 118 -5.07 -17.85 -1.22
N VAL A 119 -4.32 -17.24 -2.14
CA VAL A 119 -4.48 -15.82 -2.50
C VAL A 119 -5.88 -15.58 -3.10
N GLU A 120 -6.34 -16.43 -4.00
CA GLU A 120 -7.70 -16.34 -4.56
C GLU A 120 -8.76 -16.39 -3.46
N GLU A 121 -8.65 -17.32 -2.51
CA GLU A 121 -9.57 -17.43 -1.39
C GLU A 121 -9.52 -16.20 -0.46
N ILE A 122 -8.35 -15.61 -0.25
CA ILE A 122 -8.20 -14.37 0.52
C ILE A 122 -9.01 -13.24 -0.12
N PHE A 123 -8.90 -13.08 -1.44
CA PHE A 123 -9.49 -11.95 -2.18
C PHE A 123 -10.86 -12.20 -2.78
N LYS A 124 -11.41 -13.42 -2.66
CA LYS A 124 -12.71 -13.81 -3.23
C LYS A 124 -13.88 -12.97 -2.71
N SER A 125 -13.84 -12.53 -1.45
CA SER A 125 -14.90 -11.71 -0.85
C SER A 125 -14.69 -10.21 -1.05
N PHE A 126 -13.67 -9.80 -1.79
CA PHE A 126 -13.28 -8.39 -1.97
C PHE A 126 -13.22 -8.00 -3.45
N GLU A 127 -14.18 -8.48 -4.25
CA GLU A 127 -14.25 -8.20 -5.69
C GLU A 127 -14.53 -6.72 -6.00
N GLU A 128 -15.25 -6.02 -5.11
CA GLU A 128 -15.57 -4.60 -5.22
C GLU A 128 -14.44 -3.67 -4.75
N ALA A 129 -13.31 -4.22 -4.30
CA ALA A 129 -12.12 -3.42 -4.03
C ALA A 129 -11.63 -2.74 -5.32
N TRP A 130 -11.16 -1.50 -5.20
CA TRP A 130 -10.55 -0.80 -6.34
C TRP A 130 -9.28 -1.53 -6.81
N ILE A 131 -8.43 -1.92 -5.85
CA ILE A 131 -7.19 -2.67 -6.12
C ILE A 131 -7.00 -3.72 -5.04
N LYS A 132 -6.70 -4.96 -5.47
CA LYS A 132 -6.22 -6.03 -4.60
C LYS A 132 -4.70 -5.95 -4.52
N LYS A 133 -4.14 -5.85 -3.32
CA LYS A 133 -2.69 -5.66 -3.13
C LYS A 133 -2.06 -6.90 -2.52
N LEU A 134 -1.07 -7.45 -3.19
CA LEU A 134 -0.34 -8.64 -2.76
C LEU A 134 1.15 -8.33 -2.65
N ALA A 135 1.68 -8.39 -1.43
CA ALA A 135 3.10 -8.24 -1.15
C ALA A 135 3.68 -9.55 -0.61
N VAL A 136 4.75 -10.06 -1.21
CA VAL A 136 5.33 -11.36 -0.84
C VAL A 136 6.84 -11.25 -0.74
N THR A 137 7.42 -11.76 0.35
CA THR A 137 8.88 -11.87 0.49
C THR A 137 9.45 -12.82 -0.56
N ALA A 138 10.55 -12.40 -1.18
CA ALA A 138 11.27 -13.15 -2.19
C ALA A 138 11.84 -14.46 -1.61
N ARG A 139 11.23 -15.58 -2.02
CA ARG A 139 11.61 -16.96 -1.72
C ARG A 139 11.22 -17.83 -2.92
N GLU A 140 11.65 -19.08 -2.98
CA GLU A 140 11.31 -19.98 -4.08
C GLU A 140 9.80 -19.93 -4.46
N GLY A 141 9.50 -19.82 -5.75
CA GLY A 141 8.12 -19.78 -6.29
C GLY A 141 7.42 -18.41 -6.26
N TYR A 142 8.01 -17.38 -5.65
CA TYR A 142 7.36 -16.06 -5.55
C TYR A 142 7.13 -15.38 -6.90
N LYS A 143 8.01 -15.58 -7.89
CA LYS A 143 7.90 -14.90 -9.19
C LYS A 143 6.71 -15.44 -9.97
N GLU A 144 6.56 -16.76 -9.96
CA GLU A 144 5.45 -17.48 -10.56
C GLU A 144 4.13 -17.06 -9.93
N LEU A 145 4.09 -16.96 -8.60
CA LEU A 145 2.93 -16.47 -7.86
C LEU A 145 2.58 -15.03 -8.26
N LEU A 146 3.53 -14.08 -8.17
CA LEU A 146 3.26 -12.68 -8.46
C LEU A 146 2.89 -12.48 -9.94
N ALA A 147 3.58 -13.14 -10.86
CA ALA A 147 3.27 -13.09 -12.29
C ALA A 147 1.87 -13.65 -12.59
N HIS A 148 1.40 -14.66 -11.86
CA HIS A 148 0.04 -15.20 -12.00
C HIS A 148 -1.04 -14.14 -11.72
N PHE A 149 -0.78 -13.20 -10.80
CA PHE A 149 -1.72 -12.13 -10.44
C PHE A 149 -1.50 -10.82 -11.22
N ALA A 150 -0.44 -10.71 -12.02
CA ALA A 150 -0.22 -9.57 -12.89
C ALA A 150 -1.37 -9.42 -13.91
N ARG A 151 -1.75 -8.17 -14.24
CA ARG A 151 -2.87 -7.84 -15.16
C ARG A 151 -4.25 -8.35 -14.73
N LYS A 152 -4.42 -8.74 -13.47
CA LYS A 152 -5.72 -9.16 -12.89
C LYS A 152 -6.31 -8.11 -11.94
N GLY A 153 -5.95 -6.84 -12.10
CA GLY A 153 -6.35 -5.76 -11.18
C GLY A 153 -5.63 -5.78 -9.83
N PHE A 154 -4.44 -6.39 -9.79
CA PHE A 154 -3.62 -6.44 -8.58
C PHE A 154 -2.48 -5.43 -8.60
N ALA A 155 -2.18 -4.85 -7.43
CA ALA A 155 -0.88 -4.30 -7.12
C ALA A 155 -0.01 -5.41 -6.52
N ILE A 156 0.95 -5.93 -7.28
CA ILE A 156 1.85 -7.01 -6.87
C ILE A 156 3.24 -6.47 -6.57
N MET A 157 3.84 -6.93 -5.47
CA MET A 157 5.18 -6.47 -5.11
C MET A 157 6.02 -7.54 -4.41
N PRO A 158 7.23 -7.82 -4.94
CA PRO A 158 8.20 -8.60 -4.19
C PRO A 158 8.80 -7.74 -3.07
N MET A 159 9.07 -8.36 -1.92
CA MET A 159 9.78 -7.76 -0.80
C MET A 159 11.11 -8.49 -0.61
N GLY A 160 12.18 -7.76 -0.34
CA GLY A 160 13.50 -8.35 -0.05
C GLY A 160 14.18 -9.01 -1.26
N SER A 161 13.70 -8.79 -2.49
CA SER A 161 14.47 -9.07 -3.72
C SER A 161 15.22 -7.84 -4.22
N ASP A 162 15.91 -7.98 -5.36
CA ASP A 162 16.49 -6.84 -6.08
C ASP A 162 15.39 -5.80 -6.37
N PRO A 163 15.57 -4.53 -5.96
CA PRO A 163 14.58 -3.49 -6.18
C PRO A 163 14.13 -3.34 -7.64
N ILE A 164 14.97 -3.66 -8.62
CA ILE A 164 14.64 -3.63 -10.06
C ILE A 164 13.44 -4.54 -10.37
N GLU A 165 13.23 -5.62 -9.62
CA GLU A 165 12.08 -6.49 -9.85
C GLU A 165 10.74 -5.79 -9.63
N ARG A 166 10.67 -4.75 -8.78
CA ARG A 166 9.46 -3.93 -8.66
C ARG A 166 9.13 -3.21 -9.96
N ILE A 167 10.13 -2.79 -10.73
CA ILE A 167 9.93 -2.23 -12.08
C ILE A 167 9.45 -3.34 -13.03
N ALA A 168 10.09 -4.50 -12.99
CA ALA A 168 9.70 -5.63 -13.84
C ALA A 168 8.24 -6.04 -13.63
N PHE A 169 7.78 -6.17 -12.38
CA PHE A 169 6.38 -6.47 -12.07
C PHE A 169 5.43 -5.34 -12.44
N ALA A 170 5.88 -4.09 -12.37
CA ALA A 170 5.10 -2.96 -12.83
C ALA A 170 4.88 -3.02 -14.36
N ILE A 171 5.91 -3.36 -15.15
CA ILE A 171 5.80 -3.62 -16.59
C ILE A 171 4.91 -4.83 -16.89
N LEU A 172 5.02 -5.89 -16.08
CA LEU A 172 4.21 -7.10 -16.24
C LEU A 172 2.72 -6.86 -15.96
N GLY A 173 2.35 -5.74 -15.35
CA GLY A 173 0.96 -5.33 -15.16
C GLY A 173 0.52 -5.21 -13.71
N SER A 174 1.41 -4.84 -12.79
CA SER A 174 1.01 -4.35 -11.47
C SER A 174 0.29 -3.00 -11.59
N GLU A 175 -0.85 -2.85 -10.92
CA GLU A 175 -1.64 -1.61 -10.93
C GLU A 175 -0.91 -0.46 -10.24
N LEU A 176 -0.18 -0.74 -9.16
CA LEU A 176 0.59 0.23 -8.39
C LEU A 176 2.06 -0.18 -8.31
N ILE A 177 2.93 0.83 -8.28
CA ILE A 177 4.33 0.68 -7.87
C ILE A 177 4.61 1.62 -6.70
N TYR A 178 5.13 1.05 -5.62
CA TYR A 178 5.46 1.79 -4.40
C TYR A 178 6.94 2.13 -4.35
N ALA A 179 7.25 3.39 -4.08
CA ALA A 179 8.59 3.94 -3.96
C ALA A 179 8.75 4.65 -2.60
N SER A 180 9.98 4.71 -2.09
CA SER A 180 10.28 5.47 -0.88
C SER A 180 10.40 6.96 -1.18
N LEU A 181 10.20 7.79 -0.15
CA LEU A 181 10.42 9.24 -0.24
C LEU A 181 11.86 9.58 -0.64
N ASP A 182 12.83 8.90 -0.05
CA ASP A 182 14.24 8.98 -0.43
C ASP A 182 14.96 7.69 -0.02
N LYS A 183 16.23 7.57 -0.38
CA LYS A 183 17.11 6.49 0.08
C LYS A 183 17.24 6.55 1.61
N GLY A 184 17.01 5.41 2.28
CA GLY A 184 17.01 5.30 3.74
C GLY A 184 15.66 5.65 4.40
N LEU A 185 14.64 5.99 3.61
CA LEU A 185 13.27 6.26 4.07
C LEU A 185 12.28 5.20 3.54
N GLU A 186 12.76 3.99 3.29
CA GLU A 186 11.95 2.86 2.85
C GLU A 186 10.98 2.41 3.97
N THR A 187 9.75 2.07 3.57
CA THR A 187 8.71 1.50 4.44
C THR A 187 8.53 0.00 4.24
N ALA A 188 9.19 -0.57 3.23
CA ALA A 188 9.22 -1.99 2.94
C ALA A 188 10.55 -2.39 2.27
N PRO A 189 11.10 -3.59 2.53
CA PRO A 189 12.33 -4.06 1.91
C PRO A 189 12.25 -4.07 0.37
N GLY A 190 13.31 -3.56 -0.26
CA GLY A 190 13.44 -3.51 -1.72
C GLY A 190 12.76 -2.31 -2.40
N GLN A 191 12.35 -1.28 -1.67
CA GLN A 191 11.90 -0.02 -2.28
C GLN A 191 13.08 0.80 -2.83
N MET A 192 12.88 1.40 -4.00
CA MET A 192 13.75 2.46 -4.53
C MET A 192 13.17 3.82 -4.16
N SER A 193 14.02 4.86 -4.14
CA SER A 193 13.53 6.23 -4.06
C SER A 193 12.65 6.55 -5.27
N TYR A 194 11.62 7.37 -5.07
CA TYR A 194 10.69 7.72 -6.15
C TYR A 194 11.39 8.40 -7.33
N LYS A 195 12.46 9.18 -7.08
CA LYS A 195 13.28 9.78 -8.13
C LYS A 195 13.88 8.71 -9.04
N LYS A 196 14.42 7.64 -8.46
CA LYS A 196 14.99 6.53 -9.23
C LYS A 196 13.93 5.75 -10.00
N VAL A 197 12.78 5.50 -9.38
CA VAL A 197 11.64 4.86 -10.06
C VAL A 197 11.18 5.70 -11.25
N LYS A 198 11.03 7.01 -11.07
CA LYS A 198 10.66 7.94 -12.15
C LYS A 198 11.66 7.95 -13.29
N GLU A 199 12.95 8.04 -12.97
CA GLU A 199 14.04 7.98 -13.96
C GLU A 199 13.92 6.72 -14.83
N ILE A 200 13.79 5.54 -14.20
CA ILE A 200 13.68 4.27 -14.91
C ILE A 200 12.41 4.20 -15.76
N LEU A 201 11.25 4.59 -15.20
CA LEU A 201 9.99 4.58 -15.93
C LEU A 201 10.02 5.52 -17.13
N SER A 202 10.71 6.66 -17.03
CA SER A 202 10.85 7.59 -18.15
C SER A 202 11.76 7.06 -19.25
N CYS A 203 12.87 6.40 -18.90
CA CYS A 203 13.70 5.68 -19.87
C CYS A 203 12.93 4.59 -20.64
N LEU A 204 11.88 4.03 -20.03
CA LEU A 204 11.02 3.02 -20.65
C LEU A 204 9.84 3.62 -21.44
N GLY A 205 9.70 4.95 -21.49
CA GLY A 205 8.55 5.62 -22.12
C GLY A 205 7.23 5.39 -21.38
N LEU A 206 7.28 5.01 -20.11
CA LEU A 206 6.12 4.77 -19.25
C LEU A 206 5.75 5.98 -18.39
N ARG A 207 6.61 7.03 -18.39
CA ARG A 207 6.40 8.34 -17.76
C ARG A 207 7.14 9.46 -18.48
#